data_AF-A0A352UCY0-F1
#
_entry.id   AF-A0A352UCY0-F1
#
_cell.length_a   1.000
_cell.length_b   1.000
_cell.length_c   1.000
_cell.angle_alpha   90.00
_cell.angle_beta   90.00
_cell.angle_gamma   90.00
#
_symmetry.space_group_name_H-M   'P 1'
#
loop_
_entity.id
_entity.type
_entity.pdbx_description
1 polymer ?
#
loop_
_entity_poly.entity_id
_entity_poly.type
_entity_poly.pdbx_seq_one_letter_code
_entity_poly.pdbx_strand_id
1 'polypeptide(L)'
;DVNFLGWANLCRIHERMKLMTAVATMIAEAIGVIEYREVAAKLGEMVTYTEMWSHAMDGLEHTAHKTDGGLMALGSMSGMNIYFSQTSARMVQLLREVSGSGMIMQPSENDLANPELRPFLDRYMRGKDVDVEYKSRLYRLAHDLAVSSFGMRQEVYEYWHGGDPNRNRINLLRGYDQSDMMDRIKGLVSKPLPHE
;
A
#
# COMPACT_ATOMS: atom_id res chain seq x y z
N ASP A 1 28.55 6.60 -7.95
CA ASP A 1 27.68 6.65 -6.76
C ASP A 1 27.10 5.28 -6.46
N VAL A 2 27.21 4.84 -5.20
CA VAL A 2 26.63 3.56 -4.80
C VAL A 2 25.10 3.71 -4.75
N ASN A 3 24.37 2.97 -5.59
CA ASN A 3 22.92 3.09 -5.68
C ASN A 3 22.20 2.32 -4.55
N PHE A 4 22.59 2.57 -3.29
CA PHE A 4 21.84 2.09 -2.12
C PHE A 4 20.48 2.78 -2.00
N LEU A 5 20.33 3.97 -2.58
CA LEU A 5 19.11 4.77 -2.53
C LEU A 5 17.92 4.06 -3.20
N GLY A 6 18.14 3.43 -4.36
CA GLY A 6 17.11 2.67 -5.06
C GLY A 6 16.57 1.52 -4.21
N TRP A 7 17.47 0.65 -3.74
CA TRP A 7 17.09 -0.52 -2.93
C TRP A 7 16.45 -0.13 -1.60
N ALA A 8 17.02 0.85 -0.89
CA ALA A 8 16.46 1.34 0.37
C ALA A 8 15.03 1.87 0.21
N ASN A 9 14.72 2.52 -0.92
CA ASN A 9 13.36 2.95 -1.22
C ASN A 9 12.41 1.76 -1.40
N LEU A 10 12.84 0.68 -2.05
CA LEU A 10 12.01 -0.53 -2.21
C LEU A 10 11.68 -1.17 -0.85
N CYS A 11 12.69 -1.32 0.01
CA CYS A 11 12.50 -1.85 1.36
C CYS A 11 11.56 -0.98 2.19
N ARG A 12 11.75 0.35 2.14
CA ARG A 12 10.89 1.32 2.85
C ARG A 12 9.43 1.20 2.42
N ILE A 13 9.19 1.05 1.12
CA ILE A 13 7.84 0.86 0.55
C ILE A 13 7.25 -0.46 1.03
N HIS A 14 8.01 -1.55 0.95
CA HIS A 14 7.55 -2.87 1.37
C HIS A 14 7.15 -2.89 2.85
N GLU A 15 7.99 -2.34 3.73
CA GLU A 15 7.68 -2.27 5.16
C GLU A 15 6.48 -1.37 5.45
N ARG A 16 6.29 -0.29 4.69
CA ARG A 16 5.07 0.52 4.79
C ARG A 16 3.82 -0.28 4.42
N MET A 17 3.86 -1.05 3.34
CA MET A 17 2.73 -1.89 2.93
C MET A 17 2.40 -2.95 3.98
N LYS A 18 3.42 -3.63 4.53
CA LYS A 18 3.27 -4.60 5.62
C LYS A 18 2.67 -3.96 6.87
N LEU A 19 3.19 -2.79 7.28
CA LEU A 19 2.68 -2.05 8.44
C LEU A 19 1.20 -1.70 8.27
N MET A 20 0.82 -1.12 7.14
CA MET A 20 -0.57 -0.74 6.89
C MET A 20 -1.51 -1.94 6.86
N THR A 21 -1.09 -3.03 6.21
CA THR A 21 -1.84 -4.29 6.17
C THR A 21 -2.04 -4.84 7.58
N ALA A 22 -0.96 -4.93 8.36
CA ALA A 22 -1.01 -5.44 9.73
C ALA A 22 -1.93 -4.60 10.62
N VAL A 23 -1.83 -3.26 10.55
CA VAL A 23 -2.71 -2.37 11.32
C VAL A 23 -4.18 -2.58 10.94
N ALA A 24 -4.49 -2.67 9.63
CA ALA A 24 -5.86 -2.93 9.18
C ALA A 24 -6.38 -4.29 9.66
N THR A 25 -5.57 -5.34 9.58
CA THR A 25 -5.91 -6.68 10.08
C THR A 25 -6.16 -6.66 11.58
N MET A 26 -5.26 -6.07 12.37
CA MET A 26 -5.41 -5.97 13.83
C MET A 26 -6.66 -5.19 14.21
N ILE A 27 -7.02 -4.13 13.46
CA ILE A 27 -8.26 -3.41 13.69
C ILE A 27 -9.45 -4.31 13.41
N ALA A 28 -9.48 -5.00 12.27
CA ALA A 28 -10.56 -5.89 11.90
C ALA A 28 -10.77 -7.02 12.93
N GLU A 29 -9.69 -7.56 13.49
CA GLU A 29 -9.73 -8.53 14.59
C GLU A 29 -10.27 -7.89 15.88
N ALA A 30 -9.73 -6.72 16.28
CA ALA A 30 -10.10 -6.02 17.51
C ALA A 30 -11.59 -5.64 17.57
N ILE A 31 -12.20 -5.31 16.43
CA ILE A 31 -13.65 -5.03 16.34
C ILE A 31 -14.48 -6.23 15.89
N GLY A 32 -13.85 -7.38 15.62
CA GLY A 32 -14.54 -8.63 15.34
C GLY A 32 -15.17 -8.75 13.95
N VAL A 33 -14.65 -8.03 12.96
CA VAL A 33 -15.22 -7.94 11.60
C VAL A 33 -14.38 -8.63 10.54
N ILE A 34 -13.26 -9.25 10.91
CA ILE A 34 -12.33 -9.89 9.96
C ILE A 34 -13.01 -10.98 9.10
N GLU A 35 -13.97 -11.73 9.66
CA GLU A 35 -14.69 -12.79 8.94
C GLU A 35 -15.75 -12.26 7.96
N TYR A 36 -16.08 -10.96 8.01
CA TYR A 36 -17.00 -10.40 7.03
C TYR A 36 -16.33 -10.35 5.67
N ARG A 37 -16.98 -10.99 4.67
CA ARG A 37 -16.50 -11.10 3.29
C ARG A 37 -15.91 -9.80 2.76
N GLU A 38 -16.62 -8.69 2.93
CA GLU A 38 -16.21 -7.38 2.42
C GLU A 38 -14.98 -6.80 3.12
N VAL A 39 -14.71 -7.17 4.37
CA VAL A 39 -13.51 -6.77 5.11
C VAL A 39 -12.35 -7.69 4.72
N ALA A 40 -12.57 -9.02 4.76
CA ALA A 40 -11.58 -10.01 4.36
C ALA A 40 -11.06 -9.76 2.94
N ALA A 41 -11.95 -9.42 2.00
CA ALA A 41 -11.58 -9.08 0.63
C ALA A 41 -10.67 -7.83 0.55
N LYS A 42 -10.95 -6.79 1.33
CA LYS A 42 -10.11 -5.58 1.39
C LYS A 42 -8.74 -5.87 1.98
N LEU A 43 -8.67 -6.66 3.05
CA LEU A 43 -7.39 -7.11 3.61
C LEU A 43 -6.61 -7.96 2.60
N GLY A 44 -7.30 -8.84 1.87
CA GLY A 44 -6.71 -9.60 0.77
C GLY A 44 -6.16 -8.72 -0.36
N GLU A 45 -6.84 -7.61 -0.68
CA GLU A 45 -6.34 -6.61 -1.63
C GLU A 45 -5.04 -5.96 -1.14
N MET A 46 -4.95 -5.61 0.16
CA MET A 46 -3.73 -5.06 0.77
C MET A 46 -2.57 -6.07 0.76
N VAL A 47 -2.85 -7.34 1.09
CA VAL A 47 -1.85 -8.43 1.01
C VAL A 47 -1.39 -8.62 -0.43
N THR A 48 -2.30 -8.59 -1.40
CA THR A 48 -1.96 -8.72 -2.82
C THR A 48 -0.95 -7.66 -3.26
N TYR A 49 -1.13 -6.41 -2.87
CA TYR A 49 -0.15 -5.35 -3.18
C TYR A 49 1.20 -5.59 -2.54
N THR A 50 1.22 -6.10 -1.30
CA THR A 50 2.45 -6.41 -0.56
C THR A 50 3.23 -7.54 -1.23
N GLU A 51 2.56 -8.64 -1.60
CA GLU A 51 3.16 -9.78 -2.29
C GLU A 51 3.68 -9.39 -3.68
N MET A 52 2.88 -8.65 -4.44
CA MET A 52 3.29 -8.14 -5.77
C MET A 52 4.55 -7.27 -5.69
N TRP A 53 4.68 -6.47 -4.64
CA TRP A 53 5.89 -5.67 -4.42
C TRP A 53 7.09 -6.55 -4.09
N SER A 54 6.92 -7.58 -3.26
CA SER A 54 8.00 -8.54 -2.98
C SER A 54 8.48 -9.25 -4.24
N HIS A 55 7.57 -9.75 -5.07
CA HIS A 55 7.94 -10.38 -6.35
C HIS A 55 8.65 -9.41 -7.31
N ALA A 56 8.22 -8.14 -7.32
CA ALA A 56 8.90 -7.13 -8.13
C ALA A 56 10.33 -6.85 -7.64
N MET A 57 10.56 -6.85 -6.32
CA MET A 57 11.89 -6.76 -5.73
C MET A 57 12.78 -7.92 -6.19
N ASP A 58 12.29 -9.16 -6.11
CA ASP A 58 13.03 -10.35 -6.58
C ASP A 58 13.41 -10.24 -8.06
N GLY A 59 12.50 -9.76 -8.91
CA GLY A 59 12.75 -9.56 -10.34
C GLY A 59 13.82 -8.50 -10.64
N LEU A 60 13.89 -7.44 -9.85
CA LEU A 60 14.91 -6.39 -9.95
C LEU A 60 16.28 -6.87 -9.52
N GLU A 61 16.33 -7.68 -8.45
CA GLU A 61 17.56 -8.31 -8.00
C GLU A 61 18.07 -9.34 -9.02
N HIS A 62 17.16 -10.12 -9.62
CA HIS A 62 17.52 -11.10 -10.66
C HIS A 62 18.18 -10.45 -11.88
N THR A 63 17.76 -9.23 -12.23
CA THR A 63 18.29 -8.47 -13.36
C THR A 63 19.35 -7.43 -12.94
N ALA A 64 19.86 -7.52 -11.72
CA ALA A 64 20.94 -6.67 -11.24
C ALA A 64 22.24 -6.91 -12.03
N HIS A 65 23.04 -5.86 -12.18
CA HIS A 65 24.27 -5.88 -12.97
C HIS A 65 25.39 -5.12 -12.29
N LYS A 66 26.64 -5.44 -12.65
CA LYS A 66 27.80 -4.64 -12.24
C LYS A 66 27.90 -3.40 -13.13
N THR A 67 28.02 -2.25 -12.50
CA THR A 67 28.37 -0.98 -13.15
C THR A 67 29.84 -0.96 -13.56
N ASP A 68 30.21 -0.03 -14.45
CA ASP A 68 31.61 0.16 -14.88
C ASP A 68 32.57 0.44 -13.71
N GLY A 69 32.07 1.01 -12.62
CA GLY A 69 32.81 1.22 -11.37
C GLY A 69 32.92 0.00 -10.47
N GLY A 70 32.45 -1.18 -10.91
CA GLY A 70 32.51 -2.44 -10.16
C GLY A 70 31.44 -2.62 -9.08
N LEU A 71 30.56 -1.63 -8.87
CA LEU A 71 29.46 -1.71 -7.91
C LEU A 71 28.25 -2.44 -8.50
N MET A 72 27.49 -3.16 -7.68
CA MET A 72 26.20 -3.73 -8.09
C MET A 72 25.12 -2.64 -8.15
N ALA A 73 24.35 -2.65 -9.24
CA ALA A 73 23.15 -1.84 -9.42
C ALA A 73 21.94 -2.75 -9.69
N LEU A 74 20.76 -2.34 -9.24
CA LEU A 74 19.51 -3.04 -9.51
C LEU A 74 19.21 -3.08 -11.01
N GLY A 75 18.35 -4.02 -11.39
CA GLY A 75 17.70 -4.01 -12.70
C GLY A 75 16.81 -2.79 -12.92
N SER A 76 16.12 -2.79 -14.06
CA SER A 76 15.27 -1.68 -14.47
C SER A 76 14.05 -1.51 -13.55
N MET A 77 13.95 -0.39 -12.84
CA MET A 77 12.79 0.00 -12.02
C MET A 77 11.62 0.55 -12.86
N SER A 78 11.59 0.28 -14.16
CA SER A 78 10.59 0.83 -15.07
C SER A 78 9.17 0.48 -14.61
N GLY A 79 8.29 1.49 -14.55
CA GLY A 79 6.90 1.33 -14.12
C GLY A 79 6.66 1.21 -12.61
N MET A 80 7.66 0.82 -11.81
CA MET A 80 7.48 0.57 -10.37
C MET A 80 7.06 1.79 -9.57
N ASN A 81 7.67 2.95 -9.83
CA ASN A 81 7.32 4.19 -9.12
C ASN A 81 5.86 4.57 -9.37
N ILE A 82 5.35 4.38 -10.59
CA ILE A 82 3.97 4.70 -10.96
C ILE A 82 3.01 3.74 -10.25
N TYR A 83 3.32 2.44 -10.29
CA TYR A 83 2.54 1.41 -9.63
C TYR A 83 2.44 1.73 -8.13
N PHE A 84 3.57 2.02 -7.48
CA PHE A 84 3.59 2.35 -6.07
C PHE A 84 2.77 3.60 -5.72
N SER A 85 2.90 4.69 -6.49
CA SER A 85 2.12 5.91 -6.23
C SER A 85 0.61 5.65 -6.26
N GLN A 86 0.14 4.74 -7.14
CA GLN A 86 -1.27 4.33 -7.21
C GLN A 86 -1.66 3.42 -6.05
N THR A 87 -0.87 2.37 -5.79
CA THR A 87 -1.18 1.41 -4.74
C THR A 87 -1.07 2.02 -3.36
N SER A 88 -0.16 2.97 -3.13
CA SER A 88 -0.04 3.67 -1.84
C SER A 88 -1.33 4.42 -1.49
N ALA A 89 -1.89 5.17 -2.44
CA ALA A 89 -3.18 5.85 -2.23
C ALA A 89 -4.31 4.85 -1.94
N ARG A 90 -4.34 3.73 -2.69
CA ARG A 90 -5.33 2.68 -2.47
C ARG A 90 -5.18 1.99 -1.12
N MET A 91 -3.96 1.73 -0.64
CA MET A 91 -3.69 1.18 0.68
C MET A 91 -4.20 2.09 1.80
N VAL A 92 -4.03 3.41 1.65
CA VAL A 92 -4.57 4.39 2.61
C VAL A 92 -6.09 4.35 2.59
N GLN A 93 -6.70 4.31 1.41
CA GLN A 93 -8.15 4.18 1.27
C GLN A 93 -8.68 2.89 1.93
N LEU A 94 -8.05 1.74 1.68
CA LEU A 94 -8.44 0.45 2.26
C LEU A 94 -8.34 0.46 3.79
N LEU A 95 -7.26 1.02 4.34
CA LEU A 95 -7.12 1.19 5.79
C LEU A 95 -8.26 2.06 6.34
N ARG A 96 -8.64 3.13 5.63
CA ARG A 96 -9.77 3.98 6.03
C ARG A 96 -11.11 3.22 5.99
N GLU A 97 -11.35 2.45 4.94
CA GLU A 97 -12.58 1.67 4.76
C GLU A 97 -12.73 0.55 5.80
N VAL A 98 -11.65 -0.16 6.13
CA VAL A 98 -11.65 -1.20 7.17
C VAL A 98 -11.87 -0.60 8.55
N SER A 99 -11.24 0.56 8.82
CA SER A 99 -11.29 1.18 10.15
C SER A 99 -12.60 1.93 10.42
N GLY A 100 -13.23 2.49 9.38
CA GLY A 100 -14.49 3.22 9.49
C GLY A 100 -14.41 4.46 10.40
N SER A 101 -15.54 4.83 11.02
CA SER A 101 -15.63 6.00 11.91
C SER A 101 -14.80 5.86 13.20
N GLY A 102 -14.34 4.65 13.52
CA GLY A 102 -13.47 4.41 14.66
C GLY A 102 -12.14 5.17 14.58
N MET A 103 -11.69 5.62 13.40
CA MET A 103 -10.49 6.48 13.33
C MET A 103 -10.70 7.87 13.91
N ILE A 104 -11.95 8.33 14.03
CA ILE A 104 -12.30 9.66 14.52
C ILE A 104 -12.73 9.60 15.97
N MET A 105 -13.59 8.63 16.32
CA MET A 105 -14.19 8.54 17.65
C MET A 105 -13.43 7.56 18.54
N GLN A 106 -12.36 8.04 19.17
CA GLN A 106 -11.62 7.31 20.21
C GLN A 106 -11.40 8.18 21.45
N PRO A 107 -11.40 7.59 22.66
CA PRO A 107 -11.06 8.32 23.86
C PRO A 107 -9.58 8.73 23.83
N SER A 108 -9.29 9.90 24.39
CA SER A 108 -7.92 10.31 24.69
C SER A 108 -7.37 9.54 25.90
N GLU A 109 -6.06 9.61 26.13
CA GLU A 109 -5.46 9.05 27.36
C GLU A 109 -6.01 9.72 28.63
N ASN A 110 -6.38 11.00 28.56
CA ASN A 110 -7.00 11.70 29.69
C ASN A 110 -8.41 11.17 29.98
N ASP A 111 -9.18 10.82 28.94
CA ASP A 111 -10.51 10.22 29.10
C ASP A 111 -10.40 8.82 29.73
N LEU A 112 -9.42 8.03 29.29
CA LEU A 112 -9.13 6.69 29.82
C LEU A 112 -8.66 6.71 31.28
N ALA A 113 -7.94 7.76 31.67
CA ALA A 113 -7.47 7.98 33.03
C ALA A 113 -8.54 8.59 33.95
N ASN A 114 -9.65 9.12 33.41
CA ASN A 114 -10.73 9.72 34.19
C ASN A 114 -11.61 8.64 34.84
N PRO A 115 -11.64 8.53 36.18
CA PRO A 115 -12.42 7.52 36.89
C PRO A 115 -13.93 7.60 36.63
N GLU A 116 -14.46 8.79 36.31
CA GLU A 116 -15.89 8.99 36.03
C GLU A 116 -16.26 8.49 34.62
N LEU A 117 -15.36 8.64 33.64
CA LEU A 117 -15.61 8.21 32.25
C LEU A 117 -15.29 6.73 32.05
N ARG A 118 -14.28 6.22 32.76
CA ARG A 118 -13.75 4.86 32.58
C ARG A 118 -14.82 3.75 32.53
N PRO A 119 -15.83 3.69 33.43
CA PRO A 119 -16.86 2.66 33.36
C PRO A 119 -17.68 2.68 32.07
N PHE A 120 -17.90 3.87 31.48
CA PHE A 120 -18.63 4.02 30.22
C PHE A 120 -17.75 3.62 29.03
N LEU A 121 -16.48 4.02 29.05
CA LEU A 121 -15.50 3.66 28.01
C LEU A 121 -15.29 2.16 27.94
N ASP A 122 -15.10 1.49 29.08
CA ASP A 122 -14.95 0.03 29.16
C ASP A 122 -16.22 -0.69 28.66
N ARG A 123 -17.40 -0.12 28.90
CA ARG A 123 -18.67 -0.74 28.49
C ARG A 123 -18.98 -0.55 26.99
N TYR A 124 -18.83 0.68 26.48
CA TYR A 124 -19.33 1.05 25.16
C TYR A 124 -18.24 1.20 24.10
N MET A 125 -16.99 1.40 24.52
CA MET A 125 -15.88 1.66 23.61
C MET A 125 -14.82 0.56 23.62
N ARG A 126 -15.01 -0.58 24.30
CA ARG A 126 -14.12 -1.74 24.16
C ARG A 126 -14.21 -2.43 22.79
N GLY A 127 -13.25 -3.29 22.46
CA GLY A 127 -13.33 -4.17 21.29
C GLY A 127 -14.13 -5.44 21.56
N LYS A 128 -14.15 -6.36 20.60
CA LYS A 128 -14.81 -7.68 20.76
C LYS A 128 -14.20 -8.44 21.94
N ASP A 129 -12.89 -8.65 21.87
CA ASP A 129 -12.10 -9.44 22.85
C ASP A 129 -10.88 -8.66 23.39
N VAL A 130 -10.89 -7.33 23.23
CA VAL A 130 -9.81 -6.42 23.68
C VAL A 130 -10.38 -5.25 24.47
N ASP A 131 -9.58 -4.68 25.38
CA ASP A 131 -9.97 -3.52 26.15
C ASP A 131 -10.02 -2.23 25.32
N VAL A 132 -10.59 -1.17 25.91
CA VAL A 132 -10.73 0.14 25.27
C VAL A 132 -9.38 0.85 25.07
N GLU A 133 -8.40 0.61 25.96
CA GLU A 133 -7.08 1.23 25.86
C GLU A 133 -6.34 0.72 24.63
N TYR A 134 -6.25 -0.60 24.48
CA TYR A 134 -5.65 -1.26 23.33
C TYR A 134 -6.33 -0.84 22.03
N LYS A 135 -7.67 -0.93 21.98
CA LYS A 135 -8.41 -0.54 20.77
C LYS A 135 -8.17 0.93 20.42
N SER A 136 -8.26 1.85 21.37
CA SER A 136 -8.09 3.29 21.12
C SER A 136 -6.67 3.64 20.66
N ARG A 137 -5.63 3.01 21.22
CA ARG A 137 -4.23 3.20 20.81
C ARG A 137 -4.00 2.66 19.39
N LEU A 138 -4.56 1.50 19.06
CA LEU A 138 -4.48 0.93 17.72
C LEU A 138 -5.15 1.85 16.67
N TYR A 139 -6.33 2.39 16.97
CA TYR A 139 -7.00 3.33 16.08
C TYR A 139 -6.28 4.67 15.95
N ARG A 140 -5.59 5.14 17.01
CA ARG A 140 -4.71 6.33 16.92
C ARG A 140 -3.55 6.10 15.96
N LEU A 141 -2.95 4.91 15.96
CA LEU A 141 -1.92 4.55 14.98
C LEU A 141 -2.49 4.59 13.55
N ALA A 142 -3.68 4.01 13.32
CA ALA A 142 -4.32 4.08 12.01
C ALA A 142 -4.66 5.53 11.59
N HIS A 143 -5.14 6.35 12.54
CA HIS A 143 -5.38 7.77 12.32
C HIS A 143 -4.10 8.50 11.90
N ASP A 144 -2.96 8.23 12.53
CA ASP A 144 -1.69 8.86 12.16
C ASP A 144 -1.15 8.39 10.81
N LEU A 145 -1.44 7.15 10.42
CA LEU A 145 -1.06 6.62 9.12
C LEU A 145 -1.90 7.16 7.97
N ALA A 146 -3.17 7.49 8.22
CA ALA A 146 -4.17 7.72 7.16
C ALA A 146 -4.97 9.01 7.24
N VAL A 147 -4.99 9.74 8.36
CA VAL A 147 -5.91 10.88 8.56
C VAL A 147 -5.18 12.12 9.05
N SER A 148 -4.19 11.98 9.93
CA SER A 148 -3.47 13.13 10.48
C SER A 148 -2.68 13.90 9.42
N SER A 149 -2.27 15.12 9.75
CA SER A 149 -1.40 15.93 8.90
C SER A 149 -0.08 15.22 8.54
N PHE A 150 0.44 14.39 9.46
CA PHE A 150 1.60 13.55 9.21
C PHE A 150 1.30 12.47 8.15
N GLY A 151 0.20 11.74 8.30
CA GLY A 151 -0.24 10.73 7.33
C GLY A 151 -0.50 11.33 5.95
N MET A 152 -1.21 12.46 5.88
CA MET A 152 -1.47 13.18 4.64
C MET A 152 -0.19 13.69 3.96
N ARG A 153 0.75 14.25 4.73
CA ARG A 153 2.06 14.64 4.20
C ARG A 153 2.77 13.44 3.60
N GLN A 154 2.72 12.29 4.27
CA GLN A 154 3.35 11.07 3.76
C GLN A 154 2.68 10.59 2.46
N GLU A 155 1.35 10.63 2.36
CA GLU A 155 0.61 10.31 1.14
C GLU A 155 1.03 11.18 -0.05
N VAL A 156 1.14 12.50 0.16
CA VAL A 156 1.64 13.45 -0.86
C VAL A 156 3.08 13.12 -1.26
N TYR A 157 3.92 12.77 -0.29
CA TYR A 157 5.29 12.35 -0.56
C TYR A 157 5.34 11.09 -1.43
N GLU A 158 4.59 10.02 -1.10
CA GLU A 158 4.60 8.78 -1.91
C GLU A 158 4.11 9.00 -3.34
N TYR A 159 3.19 9.94 -3.54
CA TYR A 159 2.65 10.24 -4.85
C TYR A 159 3.63 11.02 -5.74
N TRP A 160 4.38 11.98 -5.17
CA TRP A 160 5.23 12.89 -5.94
C TRP A 160 6.74 12.63 -5.85
N HIS A 161 7.20 11.84 -4.87
CA HIS A 161 8.64 11.61 -4.64
C HIS A 161 9.34 10.98 -5.86
N GLY A 162 8.63 10.12 -6.60
CA GLY A 162 9.12 9.49 -7.83
C GLY A 162 9.05 10.38 -9.08
N GLY A 163 8.73 11.67 -8.95
CA GLY A 163 8.45 12.59 -10.05
C GLY A 163 6.98 12.58 -10.49
N ASP A 164 6.65 13.35 -11.52
CA ASP A 164 5.28 13.43 -12.05
C ASP A 164 4.81 12.07 -12.60
N PRO A 165 3.76 11.46 -12.02
CA PRO A 165 3.24 10.18 -12.47
C PRO A 165 2.80 10.18 -13.94
N ASN A 166 2.27 11.30 -14.45
CA ASN A 166 1.83 11.37 -15.85
C ASN A 166 3.01 11.36 -16.81
N ARG A 167 4.03 12.18 -16.53
CA ARG A 167 5.28 12.13 -17.29
C ARG A 167 5.93 10.76 -17.23
N ASN A 168 5.95 10.12 -16.06
CA ASN A 168 6.49 8.78 -15.90
C ASN A 168 5.74 7.75 -16.76
N ARG A 169 4.39 7.79 -16.80
CA ARG A 169 3.56 6.94 -17.69
C ARG A 169 3.86 7.17 -19.16
N ILE A 170 4.01 8.43 -19.58
CA ILE A 170 4.35 8.78 -20.97
C ILE A 170 5.73 8.22 -21.35
N ASN A 171 6.71 8.35 -20.46
CA ASN A 171 8.05 7.78 -20.70
C ASN A 171 8.02 6.26 -20.76
N LEU A 172 7.23 5.61 -19.89
CA LEU A 172 7.04 4.16 -19.91
C LEU A 172 6.45 3.70 -21.24
N LEU A 173 5.39 4.36 -21.73
CA LEU A 173 4.79 4.06 -23.03
C LEU A 173 5.79 4.20 -24.18
N ARG A 174 6.58 5.29 -24.18
CA ARG A 174 7.59 5.55 -25.22
C ARG A 174 8.73 4.53 -25.22
N GLY A 175 9.06 3.97 -24.06
CA GLY A 175 10.12 2.97 -23.91
C GLY A 175 9.66 1.53 -24.06
N TYR A 176 8.34 1.27 -24.11
CA TYR A 176 7.80 -0.08 -24.21
C TYR A 176 7.61 -0.49 -25.68
N ASP A 177 8.47 -1.40 -26.16
CA ASP A 177 8.38 -1.92 -27.52
C ASP A 177 7.20 -2.89 -27.66
N GLN A 178 6.26 -2.52 -28.53
CA GLN A 178 5.05 -3.30 -28.83
C GLN A 178 5.09 -3.93 -30.23
N SER A 179 6.19 -3.74 -30.97
CA SER A 179 6.27 -4.03 -32.40
C SER A 179 5.94 -5.50 -32.72
N ASP A 180 6.51 -6.44 -31.96
CA ASP A 180 6.25 -7.88 -32.15
C ASP A 180 4.76 -8.23 -32.01
N MET A 181 4.13 -7.77 -30.91
CA MET A 181 2.71 -8.04 -30.68
C MET A 181 1.83 -7.34 -31.72
N MET A 182 2.17 -6.10 -32.09
CA MET A 182 1.45 -5.36 -33.12
C MET A 182 1.53 -6.07 -34.48
N ASP A 183 2.67 -6.62 -34.84
CA ASP A 183 2.85 -7.33 -36.11
C ASP A 183 2.08 -8.65 -36.13
N ARG A 184 2.03 -9.37 -35.01
CA ARG A 184 1.15 -10.54 -34.85
C ARG A 184 -0.33 -10.18 -34.99
N ILE A 185 -0.77 -9.09 -34.36
CA ILE A 185 -2.16 -8.61 -34.46
C ILE A 185 -2.47 -8.21 -35.91
N LYS A 186 -1.59 -7.43 -36.57
CA LYS A 186 -1.74 -7.06 -37.99
C LYS A 186 -1.85 -8.30 -38.88
N GLY A 187 -1.06 -9.34 -38.60
CA GLY A 187 -1.16 -10.63 -39.26
C GLY A 187 -2.53 -11.28 -39.07
N LEU A 188 -3.05 -11.30 -37.85
CA LEU A 188 -4.35 -11.87 -37.52
C LEU A 188 -5.51 -11.15 -38.22
N VAL A 189 -5.50 -9.81 -38.20
CA VAL A 189 -6.58 -8.99 -38.81
C VAL A 189 -6.43 -8.80 -40.32
N SER A 190 -5.35 -9.32 -40.92
CA SER A 190 -5.12 -9.23 -42.36
C SER A 190 -6.11 -10.07 -43.19
N LYS A 191 -6.85 -10.98 -42.56
CA LYS A 191 -7.86 -11.84 -43.18
C LYS A 191 -9.10 -11.92 -42.29
N PRO A 192 -10.32 -12.02 -42.86
CA PRO A 192 -11.52 -12.27 -42.08
C PRO A 192 -11.44 -13.61 -41.36
N LEU A 193 -12.09 -13.71 -40.20
CA LEU A 193 -12.15 -14.97 -39.46
C LEU A 193 -12.91 -16.01 -40.31
N PRO A 194 -12.47 -17.28 -40.39
CA PRO A 194 -13.02 -18.29 -41.32
C PRO A 194 -14.52 -18.58 -41.19
N HIS A 195 -15.16 -18.11 -40.11
CA HIS A 195 -16.55 -18.40 -39.77
C HIS A 195 -17.34 -17.14 -39.35
N GLU A 196 -16.87 -15.93 -39.71
CA GLU A 196 -17.64 -14.68 -39.64
C GLU A 196 -17.76 -14.03 -41.02
#